data_AF-A0A7S0K1Z9-F1
#
_entry.id   AF-A0A7S0K1Z9-F1
#
_cell.length_a   1.000
_cell.length_b   1.000
_cell.length_c   1.000
_cell.angle_alpha   90.00
_cell.angle_beta   90.00
_cell.angle_gamma   90.00
#
_symmetry.space_group_name_H-M   'P 1'
#
loop_
_entity.id
_entity.type
_entity.pdbx_description
1 polymer ?
#
loop_
_entity_poly.entity_id
_entity_poly.type
_entity_poly.pdbx_seq_one_letter_code
_entity_poly.pdbx_strand_id
1 'polypeptide(L)'
;ASGPRRIAATGPGQQLRSGSFAEPDFAEIAMHAGPVTALSRTPDGHYLASAGADGVVFLLAIPRPAPSAQPGTQPQLQWAPPPVRAFNSSVTLVDFAGVKQLQTQVAELMRARSEAQAETADRLALRDRTWQQQLDDQKAAMQAELARERAALRALQSKSDAAARATAEERERLAAEHARELAAMGNDQEARLTAEMARFDKLQDEMERLRQRCAAELRAAKEDAEVALAGAAAAAEDREAALKEELAATRAAADKAARQAEATLRDVEAEYESELTELRLAAEEEVGREQHATAASMGRASKLRKLRRDAESKQRAAEKRRDEAEAETSSTQLQLRQREEQIESLRRKAARDAEPHETAL
;
A
#
# COMPACT_ATOMS: atom_id res chain seq x y z
N ALA A 1 22.49 106.75 128.49
CA ALA A 1 22.76 105.45 129.13
C ALA A 1 23.26 104.49 128.06
N SER A 2 24.50 104.02 128.16
CA SER A 2 25.07 102.98 127.29
C SER A 2 25.66 101.94 128.23
N GLY A 3 24.86 100.93 128.57
CA GLY A 3 25.31 99.84 129.43
C GLY A 3 26.41 99.02 128.75
N PRO A 4 27.23 98.28 129.51
CA PRO A 4 28.20 97.34 128.94
C PRO A 4 27.46 96.33 128.07
N ARG A 5 27.79 96.28 126.76
CA ARG A 5 27.28 95.23 125.85
C ARG A 5 27.79 93.87 126.34
N ARG A 6 26.88 93.02 126.81
CA ARG A 6 27.16 91.67 127.30
C ARG A 6 26.87 90.68 126.18
N ILE A 7 27.84 89.82 125.87
CA ILE A 7 27.69 88.73 124.90
C ILE A 7 27.62 87.45 125.71
N ALA A 8 26.56 86.67 125.54
CA ALA A 8 26.37 85.37 126.16
C ALA A 8 26.19 84.33 125.05
N ALA A 9 26.93 83.22 125.13
CA ALA A 9 26.62 82.04 124.33
C ALA A 9 25.70 81.14 125.15
N THR A 10 24.52 80.87 124.62
CA THR A 10 23.63 79.82 125.13
C THR A 10 23.74 78.63 124.19
N GLY A 11 24.25 77.51 124.69
CA GLY A 11 24.18 76.25 123.97
C GLY A 11 22.73 75.72 123.93
N PRO A 12 22.42 74.75 123.06
CA PRO A 12 21.14 74.07 123.11
C PRO A 12 21.04 73.29 124.43
N GLY A 13 20.15 73.71 125.31
CA GLY A 13 19.79 73.00 126.53
C GLY A 13 20.20 73.67 127.85
N GLN A 14 19.70 74.89 128.11
CA GLN A 14 19.37 75.38 129.45
C GLN A 14 18.74 76.76 129.32
N GLN A 15 17.46 76.92 129.71
CA GLN A 15 17.05 77.88 130.75
C GLN A 15 15.67 77.49 131.30
N LEU A 16 15.61 77.26 132.60
CA LEU A 16 14.53 77.78 133.43
C LEU A 16 15.09 79.07 134.04
N ARG A 17 14.46 80.21 133.78
CA ARG A 17 14.08 81.19 134.83
C ARG A 17 13.28 82.37 134.31
N SER A 18 12.34 82.76 135.17
CA SER A 18 11.54 83.97 135.16
C SER A 18 12.36 85.20 135.55
N GLY A 19 11.91 86.36 135.08
CA GLY A 19 12.41 87.68 135.47
C GLY A 19 12.42 88.63 134.28
N SER A 20 11.43 89.52 134.21
CA SER A 20 11.33 90.57 133.19
C SER A 20 12.55 91.49 133.25
N PHE A 21 13.41 91.40 132.25
CA PHE A 21 14.35 92.46 131.89
C PHE A 21 13.92 93.00 130.52
N ALA A 22 13.54 94.27 130.50
CA ALA A 22 13.17 95.00 129.31
C ALA A 22 14.25 94.85 128.22
N GLU A 23 13.78 94.67 126.99
CA GLU A 23 14.52 94.38 125.75
C GLU A 23 15.96 94.91 125.70
N PRO A 24 16.94 94.02 125.50
CA PRO A 24 18.15 94.37 124.79
C PRO A 24 18.14 93.70 123.42
N ASP A 25 18.23 94.48 122.34
CA ASP A 25 18.44 93.97 120.97
C ASP A 25 19.63 92.99 120.95
N PHE A 26 19.38 91.69 120.76
CA PHE A 26 20.41 90.69 120.51
C PHE A 26 20.33 90.16 119.08
N ALA A 27 21.49 89.98 118.46
CA ALA A 27 21.61 89.35 117.14
C ALA A 27 22.14 87.93 117.33
N GLU A 28 21.40 86.94 116.83
CA GLU A 28 21.80 85.54 116.86
C GLU A 28 22.63 85.21 115.61
N ILE A 29 23.82 84.62 115.80
CA ILE A 29 24.73 84.26 114.71
C ILE A 29 25.05 82.77 114.83
N ALA A 30 24.50 81.97 113.91
CA ALA A 30 24.81 80.55 113.80
C ALA A 30 26.14 80.36 113.05
N MET A 31 27.20 79.96 113.78
CA MET A 31 28.54 79.80 113.20
C MET A 31 29.11 78.38 113.32
N HIS A 32 28.83 77.66 114.41
CA HIS A 32 29.28 76.27 114.63
C HIS A 32 28.13 75.27 114.41
N ALA A 33 28.45 74.10 113.87
CA ALA A 33 27.50 72.98 113.73
C ALA A 33 27.29 72.20 115.04
N GLY A 34 28.04 72.54 116.09
CA GLY A 34 27.92 71.99 117.44
C GLY A 34 28.03 73.05 118.53
N PRO A 35 27.88 72.68 119.81
CA PRO A 35 27.96 73.61 120.94
C PRO A 35 29.27 74.40 120.95
N VAL A 36 29.18 75.71 121.18
CA VAL A 36 30.36 76.56 121.38
C VAL A 36 30.98 76.22 122.73
N THR A 37 32.23 75.76 122.73
CA THR A 37 32.94 75.28 123.92
C THR A 37 33.82 76.37 124.54
N ALA A 38 34.25 77.37 123.76
CA ALA A 38 35.02 78.50 124.25
C ALA A 38 34.74 79.79 123.47
N LEU A 39 34.77 80.92 124.17
CA LEU A 39 34.68 82.27 123.61
C LEU A 39 35.73 83.18 124.25
N SER A 40 36.45 83.92 123.42
CA SER A 40 37.43 84.90 123.90
C SER A 40 37.42 86.15 123.03
N ARG A 41 37.44 87.32 123.66
CA ARG A 41 37.52 88.61 122.97
C ARG A 41 38.95 89.11 123.04
N THR A 42 39.44 89.68 121.94
CA THR A 42 40.75 90.32 121.96
C THR A 42 40.77 91.53 122.91
N PRO A 43 41.90 91.82 123.59
CA PRO A 43 41.97 92.91 124.57
C PRO A 43 41.63 94.30 124.01
N ASP A 44 41.90 94.51 122.71
CA ASP A 44 41.57 95.71 121.94
C ASP A 44 40.07 95.83 121.59
N GLY A 45 39.28 94.76 121.82
CA GLY A 45 37.86 94.70 121.56
C GLY A 45 37.50 94.63 120.08
N HIS A 46 38.47 94.41 119.19
CA HIS A 46 38.26 94.40 117.74
C HIS A 46 37.81 93.04 117.19
N TYR A 47 38.15 91.95 117.87
CA TYR A 47 37.84 90.60 117.42
C TYR A 47 37.27 89.71 118.53
N LEU A 48 36.46 88.74 118.12
CA LEU A 48 35.92 87.67 118.95
C LEU A 48 36.32 86.33 118.34
N ALA A 49 36.97 85.47 119.12
CA ALA A 49 37.28 84.10 118.75
C ALA A 49 36.27 83.14 119.39
N SER A 50 35.75 82.20 118.60
CA SER A 50 34.86 81.12 119.05
C SER A 50 35.39 79.75 118.65
N ALA A 51 35.28 78.78 119.55
CA ALA A 51 35.60 77.38 119.27
C ALA A 51 34.37 76.50 119.54
N GLY A 52 34.11 75.54 118.65
CA GLY A 52 32.96 74.63 118.73
C GLY A 52 33.35 73.17 118.93
N ALA A 53 32.41 72.37 119.41
CA ALA A 53 32.55 70.92 119.50
C ALA A 53 32.60 70.23 118.12
N ASP A 54 32.31 70.96 117.04
CA ASP A 54 32.50 70.54 115.65
C ASP A 54 33.98 70.48 115.22
N GLY A 55 34.90 70.86 116.10
CA GLY A 55 36.35 70.87 115.83
C GLY A 55 36.81 72.05 114.98
N VAL A 56 35.93 73.05 114.77
CA VAL A 56 36.22 74.26 113.99
C VAL A 56 36.43 75.45 114.93
N VAL A 57 37.25 76.42 114.51
CA VAL A 57 37.48 77.69 115.22
C VAL A 57 37.20 78.86 114.26
N PHE A 58 36.41 79.84 114.70
CA PHE A 58 36.12 81.06 113.93
C PHE A 58 36.68 82.32 114.60
N LEU A 59 37.04 83.30 113.78
CA LEU A 59 37.46 84.63 114.20
C LEU A 59 36.53 85.68 113.58
N LEU A 60 35.88 86.50 114.40
CA LEU A 60 34.86 87.47 114.01
C LEU A 60 35.29 88.90 114.34
N ALA A 61 35.15 89.83 113.40
CA ALA A 61 35.40 91.25 113.64
C ALA A 61 34.19 91.96 114.28
N ILE A 62 34.42 92.79 115.30
CA ILE A 62 33.37 93.56 115.99
C ILE A 62 33.35 94.99 115.41
N PRO A 63 32.29 95.39 114.67
CA PRO A 63 32.20 96.73 114.07
C PRO A 63 31.97 97.82 115.13
N ARG A 64 32.68 98.94 115.01
CA ARG A 64 32.50 100.14 115.85
C ARG A 64 31.56 101.13 115.16
N PRO A 65 30.61 101.77 115.87
CA PRO A 65 29.81 102.85 115.28
C PRO A 65 30.72 104.02 114.87
N ALA A 66 30.55 104.52 113.65
CA ALA A 66 31.29 105.67 113.14
C ALA A 66 30.96 106.95 113.94
N PRO A 67 31.92 107.85 114.23
CA PRO A 67 31.71 109.01 115.10
C PRO A 67 30.72 110.09 114.61
N SER A 68 30.10 109.94 113.44
CA SER A 68 29.25 110.97 112.81
C SER A 68 27.75 110.63 112.72
N ALA A 69 27.28 109.62 113.46
CA ALA A 69 25.84 109.29 113.48
C ALA A 69 25.07 110.25 114.42
N GLN A 70 24.12 111.01 113.85
CA GLN A 70 23.23 111.90 114.61
C GLN A 70 22.49 111.14 115.73
N PRO A 71 22.36 111.72 116.94
CA PRO A 71 21.61 111.10 118.03
C PRO A 71 20.12 111.08 117.68
N GLY A 72 19.61 109.90 117.31
CA GLY A 72 18.20 109.69 116.98
C GLY A 72 17.94 108.64 115.89
N THR A 73 18.97 108.24 115.15
CA THR A 73 18.84 107.21 114.11
C THR A 73 19.36 105.88 114.67
N GLN A 74 18.48 104.90 114.89
CA GLN A 74 18.94 103.54 115.18
C GLN A 74 19.70 103.02 113.95
N PRO A 75 20.97 102.61 114.08
CA PRO A 75 21.66 101.96 112.98
C PRO A 75 21.06 100.57 112.81
N GLN A 76 20.24 100.40 111.77
CA GLN A 76 19.78 99.09 111.33
C GLN A 76 21.01 98.31 110.83
N LEU A 77 21.53 97.40 111.66
CA LEU A 77 22.63 96.51 111.28
C LEU A 77 22.14 95.57 110.17
N GLN A 78 22.38 95.93 108.91
CA GLN A 78 22.36 94.96 107.82
C GLN A 78 23.62 94.11 107.91
N TRP A 79 23.49 92.94 108.55
CA TRP A 79 24.51 91.91 108.55
C TRP A 79 24.48 91.18 107.19
N ALA A 80 25.56 91.32 106.41
CA ALA A 80 25.84 90.45 105.28
C ALA A 80 26.81 89.35 105.76
N PRO A 81 26.52 88.05 105.54
CA PRO A 81 27.44 86.98 105.93
C PRO A 81 28.77 87.12 105.16
N PRO A 82 29.93 87.01 105.83
CA PRO A 82 31.21 87.03 105.15
C PRO A 82 31.33 85.85 104.16
N PRO A 83 32.01 86.02 103.02
CA PRO A 83 32.16 84.95 102.04
C PRO A 83 32.87 83.76 102.68
N VAL A 84 32.22 82.59 102.60
CA VAL A 84 32.68 81.30 103.13
C VAL A 84 33.89 80.80 102.33
N ARG A 85 35.03 81.46 102.45
CA ARG A 85 36.35 80.87 102.20
C ARG A 85 37.06 80.72 103.54
N ALA A 86 36.45 79.91 104.40
CA ALA A 86 37.14 79.33 105.54
C ALA A 86 38.16 78.31 105.00
N PHE A 87 39.42 78.44 105.42
CA PHE A 87 40.47 77.46 105.13
C PHE A 87 40.14 76.15 105.86
N ASN A 88 39.41 75.25 105.22
CA ASN A 88 39.05 73.94 105.77
C ASN A 88 40.18 72.93 105.50
N SER A 89 41.21 72.87 106.34
CA SER A 89 42.10 71.69 106.34
C SER A 89 41.59 70.70 107.39
N SER A 90 40.87 69.67 106.95
CA SER A 90 40.48 68.55 107.82
C SER A 90 41.72 67.70 108.13
N VAL A 91 42.38 68.00 109.24
CA VAL A 91 43.50 67.19 109.73
C VAL A 91 42.91 66.05 110.56
N THR A 92 42.72 64.88 109.95
CA THR A 92 42.42 63.65 110.69
C THR A 92 43.72 63.04 111.20
N LEU A 93 43.89 63.04 112.52
CA LEU A 93 44.95 62.26 113.17
C LEU A 93 44.62 60.77 113.00
N VAL A 94 45.40 60.10 112.16
CA VAL A 94 45.32 58.64 112.00
C VAL A 94 46.49 58.03 112.74
N ASP A 95 46.21 57.04 113.60
CA ASP A 95 47.26 56.27 114.25
C ASP A 95 48.06 55.49 113.20
N PHE A 96 49.35 55.79 113.11
CA PHE A 96 50.28 55.13 112.19
C PHE A 96 50.35 53.61 112.42
N ALA A 97 50.08 53.14 113.64
CA ALA A 97 50.03 51.71 113.93
C ALA A 97 48.82 51.02 113.28
N GLY A 98 47.63 51.65 113.37
CA GLY A 98 46.41 51.15 112.73
C GLY A 98 46.49 51.12 111.20
N VAL A 99 47.12 52.14 110.58
CA VAL A 99 47.34 52.16 109.11
C VAL A 99 48.24 51.01 108.67
N LYS A 100 49.31 50.72 109.41
CA LYS A 100 50.20 49.60 109.11
C LYS A 100 49.50 48.25 109.23
N GLN A 101 48.65 48.06 110.24
CA GLN A 101 47.85 46.84 110.39
C GLN A 101 46.84 46.64 109.26
N LEU A 102 46.17 47.71 108.82
CA LEU A 102 45.27 47.66 107.68
C LEU A 102 46.03 47.37 106.38
N GLN A 103 47.23 47.95 106.20
CA GLN A 103 48.08 47.66 105.04
C GLN A 103 48.50 46.18 105.00
N THR A 104 48.85 45.57 106.14
CA THR A 104 49.16 44.14 106.18
C THR A 104 47.93 43.28 105.89
N GLN A 105 46.76 43.61 106.45
CA GLN A 105 45.51 42.89 106.18
C GLN A 105 45.09 42.99 104.71
N VAL A 106 45.20 44.17 104.09
CA VAL A 106 44.90 44.34 102.67
C VAL A 106 45.87 43.55 101.81
N ALA A 107 47.17 43.54 102.15
CA ALA A 107 48.15 42.72 101.43
C ALA A 107 47.85 41.22 101.53
N GLU A 108 47.46 40.73 102.71
CA GLU A 108 47.04 39.34 102.93
C GLU A 108 45.76 39.00 102.16
N LEU A 109 44.75 39.86 102.18
CA LEU A 109 43.51 39.66 101.41
C LEU A 109 43.75 39.67 99.90
N MET A 110 44.62 40.56 99.41
CA MET A 110 44.98 40.62 97.99
C MET A 110 45.73 39.35 97.56
N ARG A 111 46.62 38.84 98.42
CA ARG A 111 47.30 37.56 98.20
C ARG A 111 46.31 36.39 98.18
N ALA A 112 45.45 36.28 99.19
CA ALA A 112 44.42 35.23 99.26
C ALA A 112 43.46 35.29 98.06
N ARG A 113 43.09 36.50 97.60
CA ARG A 113 42.30 36.69 96.39
C ARG A 113 43.05 36.17 95.15
N SER A 114 44.33 36.48 95.01
CA SER A 114 45.12 36.03 93.86
C SER A 114 45.28 34.51 93.84
N GLU A 115 45.45 33.89 95.01
CA GLU A 115 45.53 32.43 95.18
C GLU A 115 44.19 31.78 94.82
N ALA A 116 43.07 32.30 95.33
CA ALA A 116 41.72 31.82 94.97
C ALA A 116 41.43 32.01 93.46
N GLN A 117 41.87 33.12 92.85
CA GLN A 117 41.73 33.34 91.41
C GLN A 117 42.54 32.33 90.60
N ALA A 118 43.77 32.03 91.01
CA ALA A 118 44.60 31.00 90.37
C ALA A 118 43.95 29.62 90.46
N GLU A 119 43.45 29.23 91.65
CA GLU A 119 42.74 27.96 91.83
C GLU A 119 41.49 27.84 90.94
N THR A 120 40.71 28.93 90.82
CA THR A 120 39.54 28.91 89.92
C THR A 120 39.93 28.81 88.45
N ALA A 121 41.03 29.47 88.04
CA ALA A 121 41.54 29.39 86.67
C ALA A 121 42.06 27.99 86.35
N ASP A 122 42.81 27.36 87.26
CA ASP A 122 43.29 25.99 87.11
C ASP A 122 42.13 24.99 87.04
N ARG A 123 41.11 25.17 87.88
CA ARG A 123 39.90 24.35 87.85
C ARG A 123 39.15 24.50 86.53
N LEU A 124 39.05 25.71 85.99
CA LEU A 124 38.42 25.95 84.69
C LEU A 124 39.24 25.33 83.56
N ALA A 125 40.57 25.51 83.55
CA ALA A 125 41.46 24.95 82.54
C ALA A 125 41.44 23.41 82.54
N LEU A 126 41.40 22.78 83.72
CA LEU A 126 41.22 21.32 83.81
C LEU A 126 39.87 20.92 83.21
N ARG A 127 38.81 21.65 83.53
CA ARG A 127 37.48 21.36 83.00
C ARG A 127 37.46 21.50 81.47
N ASP A 128 38.01 22.57 80.93
CA ASP A 128 38.09 22.81 79.49
C ASP A 128 38.87 21.71 78.78
N ARG A 129 39.99 21.25 79.35
CA ARG A 129 40.73 20.08 78.83
C ARG A 129 39.88 18.82 78.83
N THR A 130 39.13 18.55 79.91
CA THR A 130 38.25 17.37 79.95
C THR A 130 37.11 17.46 78.94
N TRP A 131 36.51 18.63 78.74
CA TRP A 131 35.47 18.83 77.72
C TRP A 131 36.02 18.69 76.30
N GLN A 132 37.20 19.23 76.03
CA GLN A 132 37.87 19.07 74.74
C GLN A 132 38.15 17.59 74.45
N GLN A 133 38.68 16.87 75.44
CA GLN A 133 38.92 15.44 75.30
C GLN A 133 37.61 14.66 75.03
N GLN A 134 36.55 14.93 75.79
CA GLN A 134 35.24 14.31 75.54
C GLN A 134 34.68 14.61 74.15
N LEU A 135 34.86 15.85 73.67
CA LEU A 135 34.42 16.25 72.34
C LEU A 135 35.21 15.52 71.25
N ASP A 136 36.52 15.37 71.42
CA ASP A 136 37.37 14.67 70.46
C ASP A 136 37.13 13.16 70.48
N ASP A 137 36.90 12.57 71.66
CA ASP A 137 36.50 11.17 71.81
C ASP A 137 35.15 10.90 71.12
N GLN A 138 34.16 11.79 71.29
CA GLN A 138 32.87 11.68 70.61
C GLN A 138 32.99 11.82 69.09
N LYS A 139 33.83 12.76 68.62
CA LYS A 139 34.10 12.90 67.18
C LYS A 139 34.78 11.66 66.61
N ALA A 140 35.77 11.11 67.31
CA ALA A 140 36.48 9.90 66.90
C ALA A 140 35.53 8.69 66.87
N ALA A 141 34.64 8.55 67.86
CA ALA A 141 33.62 7.51 67.87
C ALA A 141 32.65 7.64 66.68
N MET A 142 32.15 8.84 66.41
CA MET A 142 31.26 9.09 65.27
C MET A 142 31.95 8.85 63.92
N GLN A 143 33.23 9.23 63.80
CA GLN A 143 34.02 8.95 62.61
C GLN A 143 34.28 7.45 62.43
N ALA A 144 34.51 6.71 63.52
CA ALA A 144 34.68 5.26 63.48
C ALA A 144 33.39 4.55 63.02
N GLU A 145 32.22 4.96 63.51
CA GLU A 145 30.93 4.42 63.04
C GLU A 145 30.69 4.75 61.56
N LEU A 146 30.91 6.01 61.15
CA LEU A 146 30.79 6.39 59.75
C LEU A 146 31.75 5.59 58.85
N ALA A 147 32.96 5.29 59.33
CA ALA A 147 33.92 4.47 58.61
C ALA A 147 33.45 3.00 58.50
N ARG A 148 32.87 2.44 59.57
CA ARG A 148 32.26 1.09 59.57
C ARG A 148 31.10 1.00 58.59
N GLU A 149 30.18 1.96 58.61
CA GLU A 149 29.04 2.00 57.69
C GLU A 149 29.51 2.13 56.24
N ARG A 150 30.47 3.01 55.95
CA ARG A 150 31.06 3.14 54.61
C ARG A 150 31.74 1.86 54.15
N ALA A 151 32.45 1.16 55.03
CA ALA A 151 33.06 -0.13 54.71
C ALA A 151 32.00 -1.20 54.43
N ALA A 152 30.92 -1.24 55.22
CA ALA A 152 29.80 -2.16 55.00
C ALA A 152 29.10 -1.90 53.66
N LEU A 153 28.84 -0.63 53.30
CA LEU A 153 28.26 -0.25 52.02
C LEU A 153 29.16 -0.64 50.84
N ARG A 154 30.47 -0.39 50.95
CA ARG A 154 31.43 -0.82 49.91
C ARG A 154 31.46 -2.33 49.74
N ALA A 155 31.40 -3.09 50.84
CA ALA A 155 31.35 -4.55 50.79
C ALA A 155 30.03 -5.06 50.20
N LEU A 156 28.91 -4.38 50.45
CA LEU A 156 27.63 -4.70 49.84
C LEU A 156 27.64 -4.39 48.33
N GLN A 157 28.18 -3.24 47.93
CA GLN A 157 28.37 -2.88 46.53
C GLN A 157 29.27 -3.89 45.81
N SER A 158 30.41 -4.29 46.39
CA SER A 158 31.28 -5.29 45.77
C SER A 158 30.60 -6.65 45.61
N LYS A 159 29.73 -7.05 46.55
CA LYS A 159 28.91 -8.27 46.43
C LYS A 159 27.87 -8.14 45.31
N SER A 160 27.20 -6.99 45.22
CA SER A 160 26.24 -6.70 44.15
C SER A 160 26.92 -6.72 42.78
N ASP A 161 28.09 -6.09 42.65
CA ASP A 161 28.87 -6.06 41.41
C ASP A 161 29.37 -7.45 41.03
N ALA A 162 29.82 -8.26 42.01
CA ALA A 162 30.21 -9.64 41.76
C ALA A 162 29.02 -10.51 41.29
N ALA A 163 27.84 -10.35 41.90
CA ALA A 163 26.63 -11.04 41.46
C ALA A 163 26.19 -10.59 40.06
N ALA A 164 26.29 -9.30 39.75
CA ALA A 164 26.00 -8.76 38.42
C ALA A 164 26.96 -9.32 37.36
N ARG A 165 28.25 -9.46 37.68
CA ARG A 165 29.24 -10.08 36.78
C ARG A 165 28.95 -11.56 36.56
N ALA A 166 28.69 -12.32 37.62
CA ALA A 166 28.37 -13.75 37.50
C ALA A 166 27.12 -13.99 36.63
N THR A 167 26.06 -13.22 36.84
CA THR A 167 24.85 -13.32 36.01
C THR A 167 25.07 -12.87 34.56
N ALA A 168 25.95 -11.91 34.31
CA ALA A 168 26.34 -11.51 32.96
C ALA A 168 27.13 -12.63 32.26
N GLU A 169 28.10 -13.24 32.94
CA GLU A 169 28.88 -14.37 32.42
C GLU A 169 28.00 -15.57 32.09
N GLU A 170 27.03 -15.91 32.96
CA GLU A 170 26.05 -16.98 32.67
C GLU A 170 25.19 -16.65 31.44
N ARG A 171 24.74 -15.40 31.30
CA ARG A 171 23.97 -14.96 30.12
C ARG A 171 24.80 -15.02 28.84
N GLU A 172 26.05 -14.57 28.88
CA GLU A 172 26.96 -14.66 27.73
C GLU A 172 27.26 -16.11 27.36
N ARG A 173 27.44 -16.99 28.36
CA ARG A 173 27.63 -18.42 28.13
C ARG A 173 26.41 -19.05 27.46
N LEU A 174 25.20 -18.82 27.99
CA LEU A 174 23.96 -19.34 27.40
C LEU A 174 23.73 -18.77 26.00
N ALA A 175 24.00 -17.47 25.79
CA ALA A 175 23.91 -16.85 24.47
C ALA A 175 24.90 -17.47 23.48
N ALA A 176 26.13 -17.78 23.92
CA ALA A 176 27.12 -18.46 23.10
C ALA A 176 26.73 -19.91 22.79
N GLU A 177 26.15 -20.64 23.74
CA GLU A 177 25.61 -21.99 23.53
C GLU A 177 24.47 -21.97 22.50
N HIS A 178 23.47 -21.08 22.66
CA HIS A 178 22.39 -20.92 21.70
C HIS A 178 22.87 -20.47 20.32
N ALA A 179 23.85 -19.57 20.23
CA ALA A 179 24.43 -19.17 18.95
C ALA A 179 25.11 -20.34 18.23
N ARG A 180 25.78 -21.23 18.97
CA ARG A 180 26.40 -22.45 18.41
C ARG A 180 25.34 -23.43 17.91
N GLU A 181 24.27 -23.65 18.68
CA GLU A 181 23.15 -24.51 18.28
C GLU A 181 22.46 -23.99 17.02
N LEU A 182 22.19 -22.68 16.95
CA LEU A 182 21.60 -22.04 15.77
C LEU A 182 22.50 -22.15 14.54
N ALA A 183 23.81 -21.96 14.71
CA ALA A 183 24.77 -22.13 13.62
C ALA A 183 24.83 -23.59 13.13
N ALA A 184 24.84 -24.56 14.05
CA ALA A 184 24.81 -25.98 13.70
C ALA A 184 23.53 -26.36 12.94
N MET A 185 22.37 -25.91 13.44
CA MET A 185 21.08 -26.11 12.78
C MET A 185 21.03 -25.45 11.40
N GLY A 186 21.59 -24.25 11.27
CA GLY A 186 21.71 -23.55 9.98
C GLY A 186 22.54 -24.35 8.98
N ASN A 187 23.74 -24.80 9.39
CA ASN A 187 24.61 -25.62 8.55
C ASN A 187 23.95 -26.94 8.12
N ASP A 188 23.21 -27.59 9.02
CA ASP A 188 22.48 -28.83 8.71
C ASP A 188 21.37 -28.58 7.67
N GLN A 189 20.66 -27.46 7.77
CA GLN A 189 19.63 -27.08 6.80
C GLN A 189 20.26 -26.75 5.44
N GLU A 190 21.36 -26.01 5.40
CA GLU A 190 22.11 -25.74 4.18
C GLU A 190 22.62 -27.03 3.52
N ALA A 191 23.14 -27.97 4.31
CA ALA A 191 23.57 -29.28 3.81
C ALA A 191 22.39 -30.10 3.24
N ARG A 192 21.20 -30.04 3.85
CA ARG A 192 19.99 -30.70 3.32
C ARG A 192 19.54 -30.06 2.02
N LEU A 193 19.54 -28.73 1.94
CA LEU A 193 19.17 -28.00 0.73
C LEU A 193 20.14 -28.31 -0.42
N THR A 194 21.45 -28.31 -0.17
CA THR A 194 22.43 -28.65 -1.21
C THR A 194 22.28 -30.11 -1.68
N ALA A 195 21.97 -31.05 -0.78
CA ALA A 195 21.68 -32.43 -1.16
C ALA A 195 20.41 -32.56 -2.01
N GLU A 196 19.33 -31.84 -1.67
CA GLU A 196 18.10 -31.82 -2.48
C GLU A 196 18.31 -31.14 -3.83
N MET A 197 19.03 -30.01 -3.88
CA MET A 197 19.39 -29.36 -5.14
C MET A 197 20.18 -30.31 -6.05
N ALA A 198 21.17 -31.03 -5.52
CA ALA A 198 21.91 -32.02 -6.29
C ALA A 198 21.04 -33.21 -6.78
N ARG A 199 19.97 -33.56 -6.06
CA ARG A 199 18.97 -34.55 -6.53
C ARG A 199 18.14 -33.99 -7.67
N PHE A 200 17.70 -32.74 -7.57
CA PHE A 200 16.98 -32.07 -8.65
C PHE A 200 17.82 -31.95 -9.92
N ASP A 201 19.09 -31.56 -9.81
CA ASP A 201 19.99 -31.44 -10.96
C ASP A 201 20.16 -32.79 -11.67
N LYS A 202 20.36 -33.89 -10.91
CA LYS A 202 20.40 -35.25 -11.49
C LYS A 202 19.11 -35.62 -12.20
N LEU A 203 17.96 -35.28 -11.64
CA LEU A 203 16.66 -35.55 -12.26
C LEU A 203 16.46 -34.72 -13.54
N GLN A 204 16.91 -33.46 -13.56
CA GLN A 204 16.89 -32.62 -14.75
C GLN A 204 17.76 -33.23 -15.85
N ASP A 205 18.98 -33.66 -15.53
CA ASP A 205 19.88 -34.35 -16.46
C ASP A 205 19.24 -35.63 -17.04
N GLU A 206 18.61 -36.44 -16.18
CA GLU A 206 17.91 -37.66 -16.60
C GLU A 206 16.72 -37.34 -17.52
N MET A 207 15.94 -36.32 -17.19
CA MET A 207 14.82 -35.86 -18.01
C MET A 207 15.29 -35.32 -19.36
N GLU A 208 16.37 -34.55 -19.40
CA GLU A 208 16.97 -34.05 -20.64
C GLU A 208 17.49 -35.20 -21.51
N ARG A 209 18.18 -36.18 -20.91
CA ARG A 209 18.62 -37.40 -21.62
C ARG A 209 17.44 -38.21 -22.16
N LEU A 210 16.34 -38.29 -21.41
CA LEU A 210 15.12 -38.95 -21.89
C LEU A 210 14.51 -38.17 -23.06
N ARG A 211 14.40 -36.85 -22.97
CA ARG A 211 13.91 -36.00 -24.07
C ARG A 211 14.77 -36.13 -25.32
N GLN A 212 16.09 -36.15 -25.18
CA GLN A 212 17.02 -36.36 -26.29
C GLN A 212 16.82 -37.73 -26.93
N ARG A 213 16.66 -38.79 -26.13
CA ARG A 213 16.36 -40.14 -26.63
C ARG A 213 15.05 -40.19 -27.40
N CYS A 214 13.95 -39.70 -26.82
CA CYS A 214 12.65 -39.66 -27.50
C CYS A 214 12.70 -38.81 -28.77
N ALA A 215 13.42 -37.68 -28.76
CA ALA A 215 13.59 -36.84 -29.94
C ALA A 215 14.39 -37.55 -31.04
N ALA A 216 15.42 -38.31 -30.69
CA ALA A 216 16.20 -39.10 -31.63
C ALA A 216 15.39 -40.24 -32.22
N GLU A 217 14.66 -41.00 -31.40
CA GLU A 217 13.75 -42.06 -31.85
C GLU A 217 12.66 -41.51 -32.78
N LEU A 218 12.08 -40.35 -32.44
CA LEU A 218 11.09 -39.71 -33.30
C LEU A 218 11.69 -39.24 -34.63
N ARG A 219 12.92 -38.73 -34.64
CA ARG A 219 13.62 -38.35 -35.87
C ARG A 219 13.90 -39.58 -36.74
N ALA A 220 14.44 -40.65 -36.17
CA ALA A 220 14.68 -41.90 -36.88
C ALA A 220 13.38 -42.47 -37.46
N ALA A 221 12.30 -42.54 -36.67
CA ALA A 221 11.00 -43.00 -37.14
C ALA A 221 10.41 -42.13 -38.26
N LYS A 222 10.66 -40.81 -38.23
CA LYS A 222 10.26 -39.90 -39.31
C LYS A 222 11.08 -40.15 -40.58
N GLU A 223 12.40 -40.29 -40.47
CA GLU A 223 13.29 -40.60 -41.59
C GLU A 223 12.90 -41.94 -42.23
N ASP A 224 12.68 -42.98 -41.41
CA ASP A 224 12.20 -44.29 -41.88
C ASP A 224 10.84 -44.20 -42.58
N ALA A 225 9.92 -43.40 -42.04
CA ALA A 225 8.61 -43.17 -42.65
C ALA A 225 8.70 -42.38 -43.97
N GLU A 226 9.58 -41.39 -44.07
CA GLU A 226 9.83 -40.63 -45.31
C GLU A 226 10.43 -41.53 -46.38
N VAL A 227 11.40 -42.39 -46.03
CA VAL A 227 11.97 -43.38 -46.95
C VAL A 227 10.91 -44.39 -47.40
N ALA A 228 10.08 -44.89 -46.49
CA ALA A 228 9.00 -45.81 -46.82
C ALA A 228 7.94 -45.16 -47.73
N LEU A 229 7.60 -43.89 -47.48
CA LEU A 229 6.64 -43.14 -48.29
C LEU A 229 7.20 -42.85 -49.69
N ALA A 230 8.47 -42.45 -49.79
CA ALA A 230 9.15 -42.28 -51.08
C ALA A 230 9.21 -43.60 -51.86
N GLY A 231 9.54 -44.71 -51.20
CA GLY A 231 9.53 -46.04 -51.81
C GLY A 231 8.13 -46.49 -52.28
N ALA A 232 7.10 -46.23 -51.48
CA ALA A 232 5.71 -46.53 -51.83
C ALA A 232 5.21 -45.64 -52.99
N ALA A 233 5.61 -44.37 -53.03
CA ALA A 233 5.30 -43.45 -54.12
C ALA A 233 5.95 -43.91 -55.42
N ALA A 234 7.25 -44.24 -55.42
CA ALA A 234 7.94 -44.79 -56.59
C ALA A 234 7.29 -46.09 -57.07
N ALA A 235 6.96 -47.01 -56.16
CA ALA A 235 6.25 -48.24 -56.52
C ALA A 235 4.83 -47.99 -57.06
N ALA A 236 4.16 -46.91 -56.65
CA ALA A 236 2.87 -46.52 -57.20
C ALA A 236 3.02 -45.91 -58.61
N GLU A 237 4.04 -45.09 -58.84
CA GLU A 237 4.38 -44.56 -60.18
C GLU A 237 4.72 -45.69 -61.14
N ASP A 238 5.53 -46.66 -60.72
CA ASP A 238 5.87 -47.85 -61.52
C ASP A 238 4.62 -48.66 -61.88
N ARG A 239 3.71 -48.88 -60.91
CA ARG A 239 2.43 -49.54 -61.15
C ARG A 239 1.53 -48.75 -62.08
N GLU A 240 1.48 -47.43 -61.93
CA GLU A 240 0.69 -46.57 -62.82
C GLU A 240 1.24 -46.62 -64.26
N ALA A 241 2.56 -46.61 -64.42
CA ALA A 241 3.21 -46.79 -65.72
C ALA A 241 2.87 -48.15 -66.34
N ALA A 242 2.97 -49.24 -65.57
CA ALA A 242 2.61 -50.58 -66.03
C ALA A 242 1.13 -50.67 -66.44
N LEU A 243 0.21 -50.13 -65.62
CA LEU A 243 -1.22 -50.10 -65.95
C LEU A 243 -1.52 -49.24 -67.18
N LYS A 244 -0.79 -48.13 -67.39
CA LYS A 244 -0.91 -47.30 -68.59
C LYS A 244 -0.44 -48.06 -69.84
N GLU A 245 0.63 -48.85 -69.72
CA GLU A 245 1.11 -49.70 -70.81
C GLU A 245 0.10 -50.82 -71.12
N GLU A 246 -0.45 -51.50 -70.11
CA GLU A 246 -1.52 -52.49 -70.28
C GLU A 246 -2.79 -51.87 -70.90
N LEU A 247 -3.19 -50.67 -70.48
CA LEU A 247 -4.31 -49.92 -71.08
C LEU A 247 -4.02 -49.54 -72.54
N ALA A 248 -2.79 -49.14 -72.87
CA ALA A 248 -2.41 -48.85 -74.25
C ALA A 248 -2.44 -50.12 -75.12
N ALA A 249 -1.94 -51.24 -74.60
CA ALA A 249 -1.96 -52.53 -75.28
C ALA A 249 -3.39 -53.05 -75.51
N THR A 250 -4.24 -52.98 -74.49
CA THR A 250 -5.66 -53.37 -74.61
C THR A 250 -6.44 -52.47 -75.56
N ARG A 251 -6.20 -51.15 -75.55
CA ARG A 251 -6.77 -50.23 -76.54
C ARG A 251 -6.31 -50.54 -77.95
N ALA A 252 -5.01 -50.77 -78.17
CA ALA A 252 -4.49 -51.14 -79.49
C ALA A 252 -5.06 -52.47 -79.99
N ALA A 253 -5.25 -53.44 -79.09
CA ALA A 253 -5.91 -54.71 -79.41
C ALA A 253 -7.40 -54.49 -79.76
N ALA A 254 -8.10 -53.65 -79.01
CA ALA A 254 -9.49 -53.28 -79.29
C ALA A 254 -9.64 -52.55 -80.63
N ASP A 255 -8.74 -51.60 -80.94
CA ASP A 255 -8.72 -50.89 -82.23
C ASP A 255 -8.44 -51.84 -83.39
N LYS A 256 -7.51 -52.79 -83.21
CA LYS A 256 -7.25 -53.84 -84.21
C LYS A 256 -8.48 -54.72 -84.41
N ALA A 257 -9.14 -55.14 -83.33
CA ALA A 257 -10.36 -55.93 -83.39
C ALA A 257 -11.50 -55.14 -84.06
N ALA A 258 -11.65 -53.85 -83.77
CA ALA A 258 -12.62 -52.97 -84.41
C ALA A 258 -12.36 -52.83 -85.91
N ARG A 259 -11.10 -52.60 -86.33
CA ARG A 259 -10.73 -52.57 -87.76
C ARG A 259 -10.98 -53.90 -88.46
N GLN A 260 -10.71 -55.02 -87.79
CA GLN A 260 -11.02 -56.35 -88.31
C GLN A 260 -12.52 -56.54 -88.47
N ALA A 261 -13.32 -56.13 -87.47
CA ALA A 261 -14.79 -56.18 -87.53
C ALA A 261 -15.34 -55.28 -88.66
N GLU A 262 -14.83 -54.07 -88.81
CA GLU A 262 -15.19 -53.16 -89.91
C GLU A 262 -14.82 -53.75 -91.28
N ALA A 263 -13.65 -54.39 -91.41
CA ALA A 263 -13.26 -55.05 -92.65
C ALA A 263 -14.20 -56.21 -92.98
N THR A 264 -14.49 -57.09 -92.01
CA THR A 264 -15.46 -58.18 -92.21
C THR A 264 -16.85 -57.67 -92.54
N LEU A 265 -17.27 -56.55 -91.95
CA LEU A 265 -18.57 -55.95 -92.23
C LEU A 265 -18.59 -55.37 -93.66
N ARG A 266 -17.53 -54.71 -94.12
CA ARG A 266 -17.40 -54.25 -95.51
C ARG A 266 -17.41 -55.40 -96.51
N ASP A 267 -16.72 -56.49 -96.21
CA ASP A 267 -16.70 -57.68 -97.08
C ASP A 267 -18.12 -58.26 -97.20
N VAL A 268 -18.82 -58.41 -96.07
CA VAL A 268 -20.22 -58.87 -96.02
C VAL A 268 -21.18 -57.88 -96.72
N GLU A 269 -21.00 -56.58 -96.54
CA GLU A 269 -21.79 -55.55 -97.24
C GLU A 269 -21.57 -55.61 -98.75
N ALA A 270 -20.33 -55.81 -99.22
CA ALA A 270 -20.02 -55.95 -100.64
C ALA A 270 -20.62 -57.24 -101.24
N GLU A 271 -20.60 -58.36 -100.50
CA GLU A 271 -21.30 -59.59 -100.87
C GLU A 271 -22.80 -59.31 -101.00
N TYR A 272 -23.44 -58.69 -100.00
CA TYR A 272 -24.86 -58.32 -100.07
C TYR A 272 -25.17 -57.34 -101.21
N GLU A 273 -24.32 -56.36 -101.49
CA GLU A 273 -24.48 -55.46 -102.64
C GLU A 273 -24.42 -56.24 -103.95
N SER A 274 -23.49 -57.19 -104.08
CA SER A 274 -23.39 -58.05 -105.26
C SER A 274 -24.66 -58.89 -105.45
N GLU A 275 -25.14 -59.55 -104.39
CA GLU A 275 -26.39 -60.31 -104.40
C GLU A 275 -27.58 -59.42 -104.77
N LEU A 276 -27.64 -58.20 -104.22
CA LEU A 276 -28.70 -57.25 -104.52
C LEU A 276 -28.63 -56.77 -105.97
N THR A 277 -27.43 -56.61 -106.55
CA THR A 277 -27.27 -56.29 -107.98
C THR A 277 -27.66 -57.46 -108.87
N GLU A 278 -27.33 -58.70 -108.51
CA GLU A 278 -27.77 -59.90 -109.23
C GLU A 278 -29.28 -60.03 -109.18
N LEU A 279 -29.90 -59.84 -108.01
CA LEU A 279 -31.35 -59.85 -107.85
C LEU A 279 -32.02 -58.70 -108.62
N ARG A 280 -31.42 -57.50 -108.64
CA ARG A 280 -31.91 -56.38 -109.45
C ARG A 280 -31.83 -56.69 -110.93
N LEU A 281 -30.71 -57.24 -111.41
CA LEU A 281 -30.54 -57.61 -112.82
C LEU A 281 -31.52 -58.73 -113.21
N ALA A 282 -31.72 -59.72 -112.35
CA ALA A 282 -32.71 -60.76 -112.53
C ALA A 282 -34.14 -60.19 -112.59
N ALA A 283 -34.48 -59.27 -111.69
CA ALA A 283 -35.76 -58.57 -111.71
C ALA A 283 -35.92 -57.69 -112.96
N GLU A 284 -34.86 -57.00 -113.43
CA GLU A 284 -34.87 -56.24 -114.69
C GLU A 284 -35.02 -57.15 -115.90
N GLU A 285 -34.40 -58.33 -115.91
CA GLU A 285 -34.61 -59.34 -116.96
C GLU A 285 -36.04 -59.87 -116.94
N GLU A 286 -36.63 -60.12 -115.77
CA GLU A 286 -38.03 -60.54 -115.65
C GLU A 286 -38.98 -59.44 -116.13
N VAL A 287 -38.78 -58.19 -115.70
CA VAL A 287 -39.53 -57.03 -116.22
C VAL A 287 -39.31 -56.86 -117.73
N GLY A 288 -38.10 -57.10 -118.23
CA GLY A 288 -37.80 -57.12 -119.66
C GLY A 288 -38.56 -58.21 -120.40
N ARG A 289 -38.65 -59.43 -119.85
CA ARG A 289 -39.46 -60.53 -120.39
C ARG A 289 -40.94 -60.18 -120.38
N GLU A 290 -41.44 -59.55 -119.32
CA GLU A 290 -42.83 -59.06 -119.26
C GLU A 290 -43.09 -57.94 -120.27
N GLN A 291 -42.15 -57.01 -120.45
CA GLN A 291 -42.22 -55.95 -121.48
C GLN A 291 -42.16 -56.54 -122.90
N HIS A 292 -41.36 -57.57 -123.15
CA HIS A 292 -41.33 -58.29 -124.43
C HIS A 292 -42.60 -59.13 -124.65
N ALA A 293 -43.17 -59.72 -123.61
CA ALA A 293 -44.44 -60.45 -123.67
C ALA A 293 -45.63 -59.51 -123.90
N THR A 294 -45.63 -58.32 -123.29
CA THR A 294 -46.64 -57.27 -123.51
C THR A 294 -46.47 -56.56 -124.87
N ALA A 295 -45.24 -56.39 -125.37
CA ALA A 295 -45.01 -55.94 -126.75
C ALA A 295 -45.46 -56.98 -127.79
N ALA A 296 -45.28 -58.28 -127.52
CA ALA A 296 -45.78 -59.36 -128.38
C ALA A 296 -47.31 -59.50 -128.37
N SER A 297 -47.98 -59.15 -127.27
CA SER A 297 -49.44 -59.10 -127.21
C SER A 297 -50.02 -57.85 -127.91
N MET A 298 -49.35 -56.69 -127.85
CA MET A 298 -49.74 -55.48 -128.59
C MET A 298 -49.59 -55.62 -130.12
N GLY A 299 -48.62 -56.40 -130.61
CA GLY A 299 -48.49 -56.74 -132.04
C GLY A 299 -49.61 -57.63 -132.58
N ARG A 300 -50.18 -58.52 -131.75
CA ARG A 300 -51.35 -59.35 -132.11
C ARG A 300 -52.66 -58.56 -132.08
N ALA A 301 -52.77 -57.56 -131.18
CA ALA A 301 -53.93 -56.68 -131.09
C ALA A 301 -54.06 -55.69 -132.27
N SER A 302 -52.96 -55.26 -132.91
CA SER A 302 -53.02 -54.34 -134.06
C SER A 302 -53.46 -55.03 -135.36
N LYS A 303 -53.02 -56.28 -135.58
CA LYS A 303 -53.41 -57.11 -136.74
C LYS A 303 -54.90 -57.47 -136.72
N LEU A 304 -55.45 -57.74 -135.53
CA LEU A 304 -56.88 -58.00 -135.32
C LEU A 304 -57.76 -56.75 -135.52
N ARG A 305 -57.27 -55.55 -135.20
CA ARG A 305 -58.00 -54.29 -135.48
C ARG A 305 -58.09 -53.96 -136.97
N LYS A 306 -57.06 -54.30 -137.76
CA LYS A 306 -57.05 -54.06 -139.22
C LYS A 306 -58.00 -55.01 -139.96
N LEU A 307 -57.93 -56.30 -139.64
CA LEU A 307 -58.83 -57.32 -140.21
C LEU A 307 -60.30 -57.08 -139.83
N ARG A 308 -60.59 -56.55 -138.63
CA ARG A 308 -61.96 -56.18 -138.24
C ARG A 308 -62.51 -54.99 -139.04
N ARG A 309 -61.71 -53.95 -139.32
CA ARG A 309 -62.13 -52.82 -140.19
C ARG A 309 -62.36 -53.25 -141.64
N ASP A 310 -61.54 -54.16 -142.15
CA ASP A 310 -61.69 -54.69 -143.50
C ASP A 310 -62.89 -55.66 -143.62
N ALA A 311 -63.27 -56.35 -142.53
CA ALA A 311 -64.49 -57.15 -142.47
C ALA A 311 -65.76 -56.29 -142.34
N GLU A 312 -65.75 -55.25 -141.50
CA GLU A 312 -66.90 -54.35 -141.32
C GLU A 312 -67.18 -53.50 -142.58
N SER A 313 -66.16 -53.10 -143.34
CA SER A 313 -66.36 -52.39 -144.62
C SER A 313 -66.90 -53.28 -145.73
N LYS A 314 -66.51 -54.55 -145.78
CA LYS A 314 -67.07 -55.55 -146.71
C LYS A 314 -68.49 -55.96 -146.34
N GLN A 315 -68.81 -56.06 -145.05
CA GLN A 315 -70.17 -56.36 -144.59
C GLN A 315 -71.14 -55.22 -144.89
N ARG A 316 -70.74 -53.95 -144.67
CA ARG A 316 -71.56 -52.78 -145.03
C ARG A 316 -71.76 -52.63 -146.54
N ALA A 317 -70.79 -53.03 -147.37
CA ALA A 317 -70.93 -53.06 -148.83
C ALA A 317 -71.85 -54.21 -149.31
N ALA A 318 -71.88 -55.34 -148.60
CA ALA A 318 -72.76 -56.46 -148.88
C ALA A 318 -74.21 -56.19 -148.44
N GLU A 319 -74.43 -55.53 -147.31
CA GLU A 319 -75.76 -55.10 -146.85
C GLU A 319 -76.38 -54.08 -147.80
N LYS A 320 -75.61 -53.09 -148.27
CA LYS A 320 -76.11 -52.13 -149.27
C LYS A 320 -76.53 -52.79 -150.60
N ARG A 321 -75.74 -53.76 -151.07
CA ARG A 321 -76.07 -54.55 -152.28
C ARG A 321 -77.28 -55.47 -152.07
N ARG A 322 -77.48 -55.94 -150.84
CA ARG A 322 -78.64 -56.75 -150.48
C ARG A 322 -79.92 -55.90 -150.44
N ASP A 323 -79.86 -54.70 -149.87
CA ASP A 323 -81.01 -53.78 -149.81
C ASP A 323 -81.41 -53.27 -151.21
N GLU A 324 -80.43 -53.01 -152.09
CA GLU A 324 -80.66 -52.67 -153.50
C GLU A 324 -81.30 -53.86 -154.26
N ALA A 325 -80.82 -55.08 -154.04
CA ALA A 325 -81.40 -56.28 -154.65
C ALA A 325 -82.81 -56.63 -154.11
N GLU A 326 -83.08 -56.38 -152.82
CA GLU A 326 -84.42 -56.54 -152.20
C GLU A 326 -85.42 -55.51 -152.75
N ALA A 327 -84.97 -54.30 -153.10
CA ALA A 327 -85.78 -53.30 -153.82
C ALA A 327 -86.06 -53.70 -155.29
N GLU A 328 -85.09 -54.29 -155.99
CA GLU A 328 -85.26 -54.80 -157.35
C GLU A 328 -86.17 -56.04 -157.41
N THR A 329 -86.09 -56.93 -156.42
CA THR A 329 -86.98 -58.10 -156.32
C THR A 329 -88.41 -57.73 -155.96
N SER A 330 -88.64 -56.69 -155.16
CA SER A 330 -90.00 -56.20 -154.87
C SER A 330 -90.62 -55.46 -156.06
N SER A 331 -89.84 -54.73 -156.87
CA SER A 331 -90.29 -54.15 -158.14
C SER A 331 -90.66 -55.22 -159.18
N THR A 332 -89.81 -56.23 -159.34
CA THR A 332 -90.05 -57.33 -160.29
C THR A 332 -91.20 -58.24 -159.85
N GLN A 333 -91.44 -58.43 -158.56
CA GLN A 333 -92.63 -59.13 -158.04
C GLN A 333 -93.94 -58.38 -158.30
N LEU A 334 -93.93 -57.03 -158.31
CA LEU A 334 -95.10 -56.24 -158.72
C LEU A 334 -95.41 -56.44 -160.21
N GLN A 335 -94.37 -56.58 -161.04
CA GLN A 335 -94.49 -56.87 -162.47
C GLN A 335 -94.92 -58.32 -162.75
N LEU A 336 -94.52 -59.27 -161.89
CA LEU A 336 -94.98 -60.66 -161.90
C LEU A 336 -96.51 -60.72 -161.78
N ARG A 337 -97.11 -59.95 -160.85
CA ARG A 337 -98.58 -59.94 -160.65
C ARG A 337 -99.36 -59.36 -161.82
N GLN A 338 -98.91 -58.26 -162.43
CA GLN A 338 -99.62 -57.63 -163.55
C GLN A 338 -99.60 -58.48 -164.82
N ARG A 339 -98.53 -59.24 -165.06
CA ARG A 339 -98.39 -60.12 -166.24
C ARG A 339 -99.15 -61.43 -166.07
N GLU A 340 -99.22 -61.97 -164.85
CA GLU A 340 -100.02 -63.16 -164.53
C GLU A 340 -101.52 -62.90 -164.74
N GLU A 341 -102.03 -61.73 -164.32
CA GLU A 341 -103.43 -61.33 -164.58
C GLU A 341 -103.74 -61.19 -166.08
N GLN A 342 -102.78 -60.71 -166.89
CA GLN A 342 -102.95 -60.59 -168.34
C GLN A 342 -102.96 -61.95 -169.06
N ILE A 343 -102.13 -62.90 -168.64
CA ILE A 343 -102.03 -64.20 -169.31
C ILE A 343 -103.16 -65.13 -168.88
N GLU A 344 -103.63 -65.09 -167.63
CA GLU A 344 -104.87 -65.79 -167.25
C GLU A 344 -106.07 -65.31 -168.07
N SER A 345 -106.12 -64.01 -168.41
CA SER A 345 -107.15 -63.47 -169.30
C SER A 345 -107.07 -64.03 -170.73
N LEU A 346 -105.87 -64.39 -171.19
CA LEU A 346 -105.64 -64.97 -172.52
C LEU A 346 -105.84 -66.49 -172.55
N ARG A 347 -105.46 -67.21 -171.47
CA ARG A 347 -105.76 -68.64 -171.28
C ARG A 347 -107.27 -68.91 -171.27
N ARG A 348 -108.09 -68.01 -170.73
CA ARG A 348 -109.55 -68.13 -170.76
C ARG A 348 -110.17 -67.87 -172.14
N LYS A 349 -109.48 -67.13 -173.03
CA LYS A 349 -109.95 -66.90 -174.41
C LYS A 349 -109.60 -68.06 -175.34
N ALA A 350 -108.41 -68.64 -175.21
CA ALA A 350 -108.00 -69.75 -176.09
C ALA A 350 -108.66 -71.09 -175.74
N ALA A 351 -109.07 -71.32 -174.48
CA ALA A 351 -109.87 -72.49 -174.08
C ALA A 351 -111.30 -72.52 -174.66
N ARG A 352 -111.69 -71.55 -175.51
CA ARG A 352 -112.96 -71.54 -176.25
C ARG A 352 -112.86 -71.97 -177.71
N ASP A 353 -111.66 -71.98 -178.31
CA ASP A 353 -111.44 -72.32 -179.71
C ASP A 353 -110.26 -73.32 -179.77
N ALA A 354 -110.33 -74.58 -180.18
CA ALA A 354 -111.37 -75.39 -180.76
C ALA A 354 -110.84 -76.83 -180.74
N GLU A 355 -111.65 -77.74 -180.24
CA GLU A 355 -111.72 -79.15 -180.63
C GLU A 355 -113.22 -79.50 -180.59
N PRO A 356 -113.69 -80.58 -181.23
CA PRO A 356 -112.96 -81.58 -182.04
C PRO A 356 -113.69 -81.88 -183.38
N HIS A 357 -113.10 -82.71 -184.24
CA HIS A 357 -113.83 -83.79 -184.94
C HIS A 357 -112.85 -84.65 -185.77
N GLU A 358 -112.80 -85.92 -185.38
CA GLU A 358 -113.00 -87.10 -186.24
C GLU A 358 -112.18 -87.37 -187.52
N THR A 359 -111.78 -88.64 -187.59
CA THR A 359 -111.64 -89.54 -188.76
C THR A 359 -110.31 -89.69 -189.52
N ALA A 360 -109.82 -90.94 -189.49
CA ALA A 360 -109.31 -91.80 -190.57
C ALA A 360 -108.26 -91.28 -191.57
N LEU A 361 -107.01 -91.79 -191.44
CA LEU A 361 -106.27 -92.65 -192.38
C LEU A 361 -104.90 -93.05 -191.83
#